data_AF-A0A353EW39-F1
#
_entry.id   AF-A0A353EW39-F1
#
_cell.length_a   1.000
_cell.length_b   1.000
_cell.length_c   1.000
_cell.angle_alpha   90.00
_cell.angle_beta   90.00
_cell.angle_gamma   90.00
#
_symmetry.space_group_name_H-M   'P 1'
#
loop_
_entity.id
_entity.type
_entity.pdbx_description
1 polymer ?
#
loop_
_entity_poly.entity_id
_entity_poly.type
_entity_poly.pdbx_seq_one_letter_code
_entity_poly.pdbx_strand_id
1 'polypeptide(L)'
;MNQIITIGREFGSGGREFGKRLAEELGYAYYDREIMEEISKRTQLAESYIHHIVEGAPGVYYPITVGKTLHAAEPDYLLRQYTSVYAEQANTIRDMAEKSDCV
;
A
#
# COMPACT_ATOMS: atom_id res chain seq x y z
N MET A 1 -5.47 -3.58 23.23
CA MET A 1 -6.07 -2.84 22.11
C MET A 1 -5.02 -1.85 21.71
N ASN A 2 -4.32 -2.11 20.60
CA ASN A 2 -3.12 -1.38 20.24
C ASN A 2 -3.51 -0.07 19.54
N GLN A 3 -2.74 1.00 19.74
CA GLN A 3 -2.91 2.25 19.02
C GLN A 3 -2.16 2.19 17.69
N ILE A 4 -2.90 2.42 16.61
CA ILE A 4 -2.41 2.32 15.23
C ILE A 4 -2.65 3.67 14.58
N ILE A 5 -1.59 4.32 14.16
CA ILE A 5 -1.64 5.58 13.41
C ILE A 5 -1.18 5.25 11.98
N THR A 6 -1.96 5.65 10.97
CA THR A 6 -1.55 5.49 9.57
C THR A 6 -1.41 6.86 8.93
N ILE A 7 -0.28 7.10 8.26
CA ILE A 7 0.03 8.39 7.66
C ILE A 7 0.11 8.23 6.14
N GLY A 8 -0.93 8.68 5.44
CA GLY A 8 -0.88 8.88 4.00
C GLY A 8 0.03 10.07 3.67
N ARG A 9 0.96 9.90 2.74
CA ARG A 9 1.87 10.97 2.32
C ARG A 9 2.04 10.99 0.80
N GLU A 10 2.13 12.17 0.24
CA GLU A 10 2.58 12.38 -1.14
C GLU A 10 4.09 12.59 -1.19
N PHE A 11 4.70 12.33 -2.35
CA PHE A 11 6.11 12.63 -2.57
C PHE A 11 6.38 14.13 -2.33
N GLY A 12 7.39 14.44 -1.50
CA GLY A 12 7.75 15.82 -1.17
C GLY A 12 6.96 16.47 -0.02
N SER A 13 5.97 15.78 0.57
CA SER A 13 5.15 16.31 1.68
C SER A 13 5.88 16.38 3.03
N GLY A 14 7.06 15.76 3.16
CA GLY A 14 7.75 15.64 4.44
C GLY A 14 7.09 14.64 5.42
N GLY A 15 6.05 13.92 5.00
CA GLY A 15 5.30 12.99 5.88
C GLY A 15 6.16 11.90 6.53
N ARG A 16 7.27 11.49 5.89
CA ARG A 16 8.23 10.53 6.44
C ARG A 16 8.91 11.07 7.70
N GLU A 17 9.34 12.32 7.67
CA GLU A 17 10.00 12.95 8.82
C GLU A 17 9.01 13.18 9.96
N PHE A 18 7.79 13.60 9.61
CA PHE A 18 6.71 13.78 10.58
C PHE A 18 6.36 12.46 11.29
N GLY A 19 6.12 11.37 10.53
CA GLY A 19 5.76 10.07 11.10
C GLY A 19 6.85 9.51 12.02
N LYS A 20 8.12 9.67 11.63
CA LYS A 20 9.24 9.24 12.46
C LYS A 20 9.31 9.99 13.78
N ARG A 21 9.20 11.33 13.76
CA ARG A 21 9.22 12.15 14.98
C ARG A 21 8.02 11.85 15.87
N LEU A 22 6.85 11.64 15.28
CA LEU A 22 5.64 11.26 16.01
C LEU A 22 5.81 9.92 16.73
N ALA A 23 6.38 8.92 16.06
CA ALA A 23 6.68 7.63 16.66
C ALA A 23 7.70 7.73 17.80
N GLU A 24 8.75 8.54 17.63
CA GLU A 24 9.75 8.81 18.67
C GLU A 24 9.15 9.50 19.91
N GLU A 25 8.26 10.48 19.72
CA GLU A 25 7.59 11.17 20.83
C GLU A 25 6.59 10.28 21.58
N LEU A 26 5.87 9.41 20.87
CA LEU A 26 4.90 8.48 21.45
C LEU A 26 5.54 7.20 22.00
N GLY A 27 6.79 6.91 21.63
CA GLY A 27 7.45 5.64 21.94
C GLY A 27 6.88 4.44 21.18
N TYR A 28 6.33 4.67 19.99
CA TYR A 28 5.70 3.65 19.15
C TYR A 28 6.66 3.11 18.10
N ALA A 29 6.38 1.90 17.59
CA ALA A 29 7.15 1.33 16.50
C ALA A 29 6.83 2.07 15.19
N TYR A 30 7.86 2.48 14.46
CA TYR A 30 7.72 3.14 13.16
C TYR A 30 7.97 2.14 12.03
N TYR A 31 7.07 2.10 11.04
CA TYR A 31 7.22 1.21 9.88
C TYR A 31 7.01 1.99 8.57
N ASP A 32 8.02 2.03 7.70
CA ASP A 32 7.93 2.67 6.37
C ASP A 32 8.54 1.75 5.32
N ARG A 33 9.85 1.53 5.40
CA ARG A 33 10.55 0.68 4.43
C ARG A 33 10.26 -0.81 4.68
N GLU A 34 10.08 -1.18 5.94
CA GLU A 34 9.78 -2.53 6.39
C GLU A 34 8.46 -3.05 5.80
N ILE A 35 7.47 -2.15 5.64
CA ILE A 35 6.18 -2.49 5.01
C ILE A 35 6.42 -2.90 3.55
N MET A 36 7.19 -2.11 2.81
CA MET A 36 7.49 -2.36 1.40
C MET A 36 8.31 -3.65 1.21
N GLU A 37 9.30 -3.88 2.08
CA GLU A 37 10.11 -5.10 2.06
C GLU A 37 9.25 -6.36 2.31
N GLU A 38 8.35 -6.32 3.28
CA GLU A 38 7.46 -7.45 3.57
C GLU A 38 6.45 -7.72 2.45
N ILE A 39 5.88 -6.67 1.83
CA ILE A 39 5.01 -6.83 0.66
C ILE A 39 5.79 -7.42 -0.51
N SER A 40 7.02 -6.98 -0.75
CA SER A 40 7.88 -7.51 -1.82
C SER A 40 8.17 -9.00 -1.59
N LYS A 41 8.47 -9.42 -0.35
CA LYS A 41 8.68 -10.83 -0.02
C LYS A 41 7.45 -11.70 -0.28
N ARG A 42 6.25 -11.20 0.05
CA ARG A 42 4.99 -11.95 -0.12
C ARG A 42 4.55 -12.04 -1.58
N THR A 43 4.67 -10.93 -2.31
CA THR A 43 4.19 -10.83 -3.71
C THR A 43 5.23 -11.29 -4.73
N GLN A 44 6.51 -11.44 -4.32
CA GLN A 44 7.65 -11.72 -5.22
C GLN A 44 7.83 -10.66 -6.32
N LEU A 45 7.29 -9.46 -6.11
CA LEU A 45 7.41 -8.33 -7.03
C LEU A 45 8.58 -7.43 -6.61
N ALA A 46 9.19 -6.78 -7.59
CA ALA A 46 10.25 -5.80 -7.33
C ALA A 46 9.68 -4.61 -6.53
N GLU A 47 10.44 -4.12 -5.54
CA GLU A 47 10.06 -2.97 -4.73
C GLU A 47 9.69 -1.74 -5.57
N SER A 48 10.45 -1.49 -6.65
CA SER A 48 10.18 -0.38 -7.59
C SER A 48 8.82 -0.48 -8.26
N TYR A 49 8.38 -1.70 -8.58
CA TYR A 49 7.08 -1.94 -9.18
C TYR A 49 5.96 -1.72 -8.16
N ILE A 50 6.13 -2.19 -6.92
CA ILE A 50 5.17 -1.96 -5.83
C ILE A 50 5.06 -0.46 -5.53
N HIS A 51 6.18 0.26 -5.47
CA HIS A 51 6.19 1.71 -5.27
C HIS A 51 5.38 2.45 -6.32
N HIS A 52 5.54 2.06 -7.59
CA HIS A 52 4.76 2.64 -8.68
C HIS A 52 3.26 2.37 -8.54
N ILE A 53 2.88 1.18 -8.07
CA ILE A 53 1.47 0.82 -7.85
C ILE A 53 0.86 1.61 -6.70
N VAL A 54 1.57 1.70 -5.57
CA VAL A 54 1.07 2.33 -4.34
C VAL A 54 1.03 3.85 -4.43
N GLU A 55 2.00 4.47 -5.12
CA GLU A 55 1.96 5.91 -5.40
C GLU A 55 0.99 6.27 -6.51
N GLY A 56 0.68 5.31 -7.39
CA GLY A 56 -0.34 5.48 -8.42
C GLY A 56 -1.74 5.53 -7.80
N ALA A 57 -2.55 6.50 -8.21
CA ALA A 57 -3.97 6.48 -7.87
C ALA A 57 -4.61 5.21 -8.48
N PRO A 58 -5.32 4.37 -7.71
CA PRO A 58 -6.06 3.24 -8.26
C PRO A 58 -7.31 3.76 -8.99
N GLY A 59 -7.11 4.41 -10.13
CA GLY A 59 -8.15 4.89 -11.02
C GLY A 59 -8.68 3.74 -11.86
N VAL A 60 -9.38 2.79 -11.24
CA VAL A 60 -10.15 1.81 -12.01
C VAL A 60 -11.41 2.52 -12.48
N TYR A 61 -11.36 3.10 -13.68
CA TYR A 61 -12.56 3.58 -14.34
C TYR A 61 -13.41 2.35 -14.67
N TYR A 62 -14.42 2.08 -13.83
CA TYR A 62 -15.44 1.09 -14.16
C TYR A 62 -16.19 1.60 -15.40
N PRO A 63 -16.15 0.87 -16.53
CA PRO A 63 -16.85 1.31 -17.71
C PRO A 63 -18.36 1.32 -17.42
N ILE A 64 -18.96 2.51 -17.43
CA ILE A 64 -20.40 2.74 -17.23
C ILE A 64 -21.19 2.29 -18.49
N THR A 65 -20.49 1.95 -19.58
CA THR A 65 -21.07 1.63 -20.89
C THR A 65 -21.07 0.13 -21.18
N VAL A 66 -22.25 -0.43 -21.47
CA VAL A 66 -22.49 -1.84 -21.86
C VAL A 66 -22.12 -2.11 -23.33
N GLY A 67 -21.02 -1.54 -23.82
CA GLY A 67 -20.56 -1.67 -25.21
C GLY A 67 -19.25 -2.43 -25.29
N LYS A 68 -19.30 -3.76 -25.40
CA LYS A 68 -18.10 -4.57 -25.68
C LYS A 68 -17.68 -4.36 -27.14
N THR A 69 -16.81 -3.38 -27.37
CA THR A 69 -15.99 -3.36 -28.58
C THR A 69 -14.99 -4.51 -28.49
N LEU A 70 -14.69 -5.14 -29.62
CA LEU A 70 -13.93 -6.38 -29.83
C LEU A 70 -12.47 -6.35 -29.34
N HIS A 71 -12.21 -5.96 -28.09
CA HIS A 71 -10.99 -6.24 -27.36
C HIS A 71 -11.31 -7.29 -26.29
N ALA A 72 -11.19 -8.55 -26.68
CA ALA A 72 -11.14 -9.65 -25.75
C ALA A 72 -9.76 -9.63 -25.05
N ALA A 73 -9.76 -9.54 -23.71
CA ALA A 73 -8.60 -9.53 -22.79
C ALA A 73 -7.67 -8.31 -22.96
N GLU A 74 -7.34 -7.47 -21.97
CA GLU A 74 -6.82 -7.76 -20.63
C GLU A 74 -6.99 -6.59 -19.61
N PRO A 75 -8.20 -6.06 -19.29
CA PRO A 75 -8.33 -5.19 -18.12
C PRO A 75 -8.18 -5.97 -16.80
N ASP A 76 -8.49 -7.27 -16.81
CA ASP A 76 -8.58 -8.10 -15.61
C ASP A 76 -7.20 -8.43 -15.00
N TYR A 77 -6.15 -8.61 -15.79
CA TYR A 77 -4.83 -8.99 -15.26
C TYR A 77 -4.20 -7.88 -14.41
N LEU A 78 -4.11 -6.66 -14.95
CA LEU A 78 -3.55 -5.51 -14.23
C LEU A 78 -4.40 -5.15 -13.00
N LEU A 79 -5.74 -5.19 -13.15
CA LEU A 79 -6.65 -4.95 -12.04
C LEU A 79 -6.49 -5.98 -10.91
N ARG A 80 -6.41 -7.27 -11.26
CA ARG A 80 -6.14 -8.35 -10.31
C ARG A 80 -4.79 -8.18 -9.63
N GLN A 81 -3.76 -7.82 -10.39
CA GLN A 81 -2.42 -7.59 -9.85
C GLN A 81 -2.41 -6.44 -8.85
N TYR A 82 -2.98 -5.28 -9.20
CA TYR A 82 -3.12 -4.15 -8.26
C TYR A 82 -3.91 -4.55 -7.02
N THR A 83 -5.07 -5.21 -7.19
CA THR A 83 -5.90 -5.68 -6.07
C THR A 83 -5.13 -6.62 -5.15
N SER A 84 -4.32 -7.52 -5.72
CA SER A 84 -3.50 -8.45 -4.94
C SER A 84 -2.43 -7.73 -4.11
N VAL A 85 -1.77 -6.72 -4.67
CA VAL A 85 -0.76 -5.92 -3.96
C VAL A 85 -1.41 -5.14 -2.81
N TYR A 86 -2.57 -4.52 -3.03
CA TYR A 86 -3.30 -3.80 -1.98
C TYR A 86 -3.83 -4.74 -0.88
N ALA A 87 -4.28 -5.94 -1.24
CA ALA A 87 -4.70 -6.95 -0.28
C ALA A 87 -3.52 -7.37 0.61
N GLU A 88 -2.35 -7.63 0.02
CA GLU A 88 -1.14 -7.98 0.78
C GLU A 88 -0.64 -6.82 1.65
N GLN A 89 -0.70 -5.58 1.17
CA GLN A 89 -0.41 -4.41 1.99
C GLN A 89 -1.31 -4.35 3.23
N ALA A 90 -2.61 -4.53 3.06
CA ALA A 90 -3.56 -4.51 4.17
C ALA A 90 -3.28 -5.65 5.17
N ASN A 91 -2.90 -6.84 4.68
CA ASN A 91 -2.51 -7.97 5.53
C ASN A 91 -1.22 -7.68 6.30
N THR A 92 -0.18 -7.18 5.64
CA THR A 92 1.09 -6.79 6.28
C THR A 92 0.88 -5.74 7.38
N ILE A 93 0.06 -4.71 7.12
CA ILE A 93 -0.23 -3.67 8.13
C ILE A 93 -0.94 -4.28 9.34
N ARG A 94 -1.92 -5.18 9.14
CA ARG A 94 -2.59 -5.87 10.25
C ARG A 94 -1.63 -6.72 11.06
N ASP A 95 -0.77 -7.50 10.39
CA ASP A 95 0.21 -8.37 11.04
C ASP A 95 1.24 -7.57 11.86
N MET A 96 1.60 -6.36 11.41
CA MET A 96 2.49 -5.46 12.15
C MET A 96 1.77 -4.81 13.34
N ALA A 97 0.53 -4.36 13.13
CA ALA A 97 -0.30 -3.74 14.16
C ALA A 97 -0.66 -4.68 15.32
N GLU A 98 -0.70 -6.00 15.09
CA GLU A 98 -0.90 -6.98 16.16
C GLU A 98 0.28 -7.08 17.13
N LYS A 99 1.50 -6.74 16.68
CA LYS A 99 2.73 -6.93 17.47
C LYS A 99 2.93 -5.85 18.52
N SER A 100 2.64 -4.58 18.21
CA SER A 100 2.84 -3.44 19.12
C SER A 100 2.04 -2.22 18.68
N ASP A 101 2.02 -1.18 19.53
CA ASP A 101 1.58 0.16 19.13
C ASP A 101 2.51 0.71 18.04
N CYS A 102 1.95 1.24 16.95
CA CYS A 102 2.72 1.59 15.76
C CYS A 102 2.21 2.81 14.96
N VAL A 103 3.12 3.41 14.21
CA VAL A 103 2.93 4.56 13.31
C VAL A 103 3.45 4.22 11.90
#